data_AF-A0AAU9D641-F1
#
_entry.id   AF-A0AAU9D641-F1
#
_cell.length_a   1.000
_cell.length_b   1.000
_cell.length_c   1.000
_cell.angle_alpha   90.00
_cell.angle_beta   90.00
_cell.angle_gamma   90.00
#
_symmetry.space_group_name_H-M   'P 1'
#
loop_
_entity.id
_entity.type
_entity.pdbx_description
1 polymer ?
#
loop_
_entity_poly.entity_id
_entity_poly.type
_entity_poly.pdbx_seq_one_letter_code
_entity_poly.pdbx_strand_id
1 'polypeptide(L)'
;MNQKIEFQKVKKLRSKLSVSLALAIELIEENNGDLDACEKEFHRNNINTVCRLAECDETIAEKYYRICDFDLEKSIKKIHEQLFYLTTTPNEPIDKIGFILWAENESLKKYVTARDKSLFIQTKDFEYVIDAFNSVFPLKDQDSGKTQNCLDIVGHNFFDNKTCRIIVERMAKIKTKDRHVESFLRDLIKWFNIQLRYADEIVVYGNL
;
A
#
# COMPACT_ATOMS: atom_id res chain seq x y z
N MET A 1 -27.07 -29.37 -28.80
CA MET A 1 -25.92 -29.93 -28.05
C MET A 1 -26.46 -30.49 -26.74
N ASN A 2 -25.98 -31.65 -26.26
CA ASN A 2 -26.70 -32.46 -25.27
C ASN A 2 -26.65 -31.80 -23.87
N GLN A 3 -27.80 -31.45 -23.27
CA GLN A 3 -27.90 -30.81 -21.93
C GLN A 3 -27.08 -31.52 -20.84
N LYS A 4 -26.90 -32.83 -20.98
CA LYS A 4 -26.07 -33.65 -20.09
C LYS A 4 -24.57 -33.30 -20.15
N ILE A 5 -24.06 -32.91 -21.31
CA ILE A 5 -22.65 -32.51 -21.52
C ILE A 5 -22.40 -31.14 -20.88
N GLU A 6 -23.32 -30.19 -21.06
CA GLU A 6 -23.24 -28.85 -20.46
C GLU A 6 -23.28 -28.93 -18.92
N PHE A 7 -24.18 -29.74 -18.36
CA PHE A 7 -24.22 -29.97 -16.91
C PHE A 7 -22.91 -30.55 -16.35
N GLN A 8 -22.28 -31.49 -17.05
CA GLN A 8 -20.99 -32.07 -16.63
C GLN A 8 -19.85 -31.04 -16.68
N LYS A 9 -19.82 -30.19 -17.71
CA LYS A 9 -18.83 -29.11 -17.82
C LYS A 9 -18.96 -28.11 -16.67
N VAL A 10 -20.19 -27.68 -16.37
CA VAL A 10 -20.49 -26.79 -15.22
C VAL A 10 -20.04 -27.42 -13.91
N LYS A 11 -20.36 -28.69 -13.67
CA LYS A 11 -19.95 -29.40 -12.45
C LYS A 11 -18.43 -29.46 -12.30
N LYS A 12 -17.72 -29.79 -13.39
CA LYS A 12 -16.26 -29.88 -13.41
C LYS A 12 -15.59 -28.52 -13.19
N LEU A 13 -16.12 -27.45 -13.78
CA LEU A 13 -15.58 -26.10 -13.57
C LEU A 13 -15.77 -25.63 -12.13
N ARG A 14 -16.97 -25.83 -11.56
CA ARG A 14 -17.28 -25.44 -10.18
C ARG A 14 -16.49 -26.21 -9.13
N SER A 15 -16.13 -27.46 -9.39
CA SER A 15 -15.22 -28.21 -8.50
C SER A 15 -13.79 -27.69 -8.49
N LYS A 16 -13.37 -26.97 -9.55
CA LYS A 16 -12.03 -26.36 -9.63
C LYS A 16 -11.99 -24.96 -9.02
N LEU A 17 -12.97 -24.11 -9.37
CA LEU A 17 -12.90 -22.67 -9.09
C LEU A 17 -13.78 -22.19 -7.92
N SER A 18 -14.60 -23.09 -7.32
CA SER A 18 -15.54 -22.73 -6.25
C SER A 18 -16.47 -21.55 -6.60
N VAL A 19 -16.91 -21.46 -7.87
CA VAL A 19 -17.76 -20.37 -8.38
C VAL A 19 -19.26 -20.67 -8.31
N SER A 20 -20.07 -19.60 -8.39
CA SER A 20 -21.53 -19.70 -8.50
C SER A 20 -21.95 -20.43 -9.79
N LEU A 21 -23.19 -20.93 -9.82
CA LEU A 21 -23.74 -21.58 -11.02
C LEU A 21 -23.80 -20.61 -12.20
N ALA A 22 -24.27 -19.38 -11.96
CA ALA A 22 -24.40 -18.36 -13.00
C ALA A 22 -23.04 -18.02 -13.63
N LEU A 23 -22.02 -17.75 -12.79
CA LEU A 23 -20.68 -17.43 -13.28
C LEU A 23 -20.03 -18.61 -14.04
N ALA A 24 -20.28 -19.85 -13.60
CA ALA A 24 -19.78 -21.02 -14.31
C ALA A 24 -20.38 -21.16 -15.72
N ILE A 25 -21.68 -20.84 -15.87
CA ILE A 25 -22.36 -20.89 -17.17
C ILE A 25 -21.81 -19.81 -18.09
N GLU A 26 -21.71 -18.58 -17.59
CA GLU A 26 -21.17 -17.42 -18.33
C GLU A 26 -19.76 -17.70 -18.86
N LEU A 27 -18.84 -18.15 -18.00
CA LEU A 27 -17.47 -18.49 -18.42
C LEU A 27 -17.43 -19.57 -19.50
N ILE A 28 -18.29 -20.60 -19.39
CA ILE A 28 -18.37 -21.69 -20.37
C ILE A 28 -18.88 -21.17 -21.71
N GLU A 29 -19.89 -20.29 -21.72
CA GLU A 29 -20.43 -19.72 -22.96
C GLU A 29 -19.41 -18.82 -23.65
N GLU A 30 -18.76 -17.91 -22.92
CA GLU A 30 -17.76 -16.99 -23.46
C GLU A 30 -16.52 -17.68 -24.02
N ASN A 31 -16.17 -18.85 -23.46
CA ASN A 31 -14.99 -19.61 -23.85
C ASN A 31 -15.33 -20.86 -24.69
N ASN A 32 -16.50 -20.89 -25.35
CA ASN A 32 -16.96 -21.99 -26.23
C ASN A 32 -16.90 -23.39 -25.57
N GLY A 33 -17.03 -23.42 -24.25
CA GLY A 33 -16.98 -24.61 -23.41
C GLY A 33 -15.61 -25.26 -23.27
N ASP A 34 -14.52 -24.53 -23.55
CA ASP A 34 -13.15 -24.89 -23.18
C ASP A 34 -12.90 -24.58 -21.69
N LEU A 35 -12.76 -25.62 -20.88
CA LEU A 35 -12.61 -25.49 -19.42
C LEU A 35 -11.26 -24.91 -19.00
N ASP A 36 -10.20 -25.11 -19.78
CA ASP A 36 -8.88 -24.59 -19.44
C ASP A 36 -8.80 -23.10 -19.80
N ALA A 37 -9.49 -22.69 -20.87
CA ALA A 37 -9.70 -21.28 -21.19
C ALA A 37 -10.54 -20.58 -20.10
N CYS A 38 -11.63 -21.21 -19.64
CA CYS A 38 -12.45 -20.67 -18.53
C CYS A 38 -11.62 -20.42 -17.26
N GLU A 39 -10.78 -21.38 -16.88
CA GLU A 39 -9.93 -21.29 -15.69
C GLU A 39 -8.89 -20.17 -15.82
N LYS A 40 -8.20 -20.08 -16.96
CA LYS A 40 -7.25 -18.99 -17.23
C LYS A 40 -7.94 -17.62 -17.19
N GLU A 41 -9.09 -17.50 -17.82
CA GLU A 41 -9.84 -16.25 -17.87
C GLU A 41 -10.32 -15.81 -16.48
N PHE A 42 -10.83 -16.76 -15.68
CA PHE A 42 -11.24 -16.50 -14.30
C PHE A 42 -10.08 -15.95 -13.45
N HIS A 43 -8.92 -16.61 -13.48
CA HIS A 43 -7.76 -16.14 -12.73
C HIS A 43 -7.23 -14.79 -13.25
N ARG A 44 -7.21 -14.58 -14.57
CA ARG A 44 -6.82 -13.30 -15.19
C ARG A 44 -7.72 -12.15 -14.73
N ASN A 45 -9.04 -12.37 -14.71
CA ASN A 45 -10.00 -11.36 -14.27
C ASN A 45 -9.87 -11.04 -12.77
N ASN A 46 -9.57 -12.04 -11.96
CA ASN A 46 -9.27 -11.83 -10.54
C ASN A 46 -7.95 -11.06 -10.35
N ILE A 47 -6.89 -11.39 -11.09
CA ILE A 47 -5.62 -10.62 -11.06
C ILE A 47 -5.87 -9.16 -11.46
N ASN A 48 -6.61 -8.91 -12.54
CA ASN A 48 -6.98 -7.55 -12.96
C ASN A 48 -7.76 -6.81 -11.86
N THR A 49 -8.65 -7.52 -11.17
CA THR A 49 -9.39 -6.96 -10.03
C THR A 49 -8.46 -6.62 -8.87
N VAL A 50 -7.49 -7.48 -8.55
CA VAL A 50 -6.45 -7.20 -7.54
C VAL A 50 -5.60 -6.00 -7.96
N CYS A 51 -5.09 -5.92 -9.20
CA CYS A 51 -4.34 -4.77 -9.70
C CYS A 51 -5.09 -3.46 -9.49
N ARG A 52 -6.37 -3.45 -9.87
CA ARG A 52 -7.24 -2.27 -9.77
C ARG A 52 -7.54 -1.88 -8.32
N LEU A 53 -7.91 -2.84 -7.49
CA LEU A 53 -8.33 -2.56 -6.11
C LEU A 53 -7.16 -2.33 -5.16
N ALA A 54 -6.01 -2.96 -5.41
CA ALA A 54 -4.80 -2.82 -4.60
C ALA A 54 -3.80 -1.76 -5.13
N GLU A 55 -4.15 -1.09 -6.25
CA GLU A 55 -3.34 -0.12 -6.98
C GLU A 55 -1.88 -0.62 -7.12
N CYS A 56 -1.71 -1.81 -7.70
CA CYS A 56 -0.40 -2.45 -7.92
C CYS A 56 -0.26 -2.97 -9.36
N ASP A 57 0.97 -3.27 -9.76
CA ASP A 57 1.23 -3.91 -11.05
C ASP A 57 0.85 -5.40 -11.05
N GLU A 58 0.76 -5.96 -12.25
CA GLU A 58 0.37 -7.36 -12.49
C GLU A 58 1.31 -8.37 -11.81
N THR A 59 2.60 -8.06 -11.71
CA THR A 59 3.59 -8.96 -11.09
C THR A 59 3.33 -9.08 -9.59
N ILE A 60 3.05 -7.96 -8.92
CA ILE A 60 2.68 -7.95 -7.49
C ILE A 60 1.33 -8.64 -7.29
N ALA A 61 0.33 -8.30 -8.10
CA ALA A 61 -1.01 -8.88 -8.00
C ALA A 61 -0.97 -10.41 -8.16
N GLU A 62 -0.30 -10.91 -9.19
CA GLU A 62 -0.18 -12.35 -9.45
C GLU A 62 0.55 -13.08 -8.31
N LYS A 63 1.66 -12.52 -7.82
CA LYS A 63 2.42 -13.09 -6.70
C LYS A 63 1.52 -13.28 -5.47
N TYR A 64 0.81 -12.24 -5.04
CA TYR A 64 -0.01 -12.30 -3.83
C TYR A 64 -1.28 -13.09 -4.03
N TYR A 65 -1.86 -13.07 -5.23
CA TYR A 65 -3.00 -13.92 -5.58
C TYR A 65 -2.67 -15.41 -5.45
N ARG A 66 -1.47 -15.83 -5.88
CA ARG A 66 -1.00 -17.21 -5.70
C ARG A 66 -0.67 -17.54 -4.23
N ILE A 67 0.02 -16.63 -3.51
CA ILE A 67 0.37 -16.83 -2.09
C ILE A 67 -0.87 -16.93 -1.20
N CYS A 68 -1.98 -16.32 -1.61
CA CYS A 68 -3.23 -16.32 -0.86
C CYS A 68 -4.22 -17.36 -1.37
N ASP A 69 -3.75 -18.41 -2.04
CA ASP A 69 -4.57 -19.54 -2.51
C ASP A 69 -5.74 -19.10 -3.41
N PHE A 70 -5.50 -18.09 -4.26
CA PHE A 70 -6.49 -17.48 -5.14
C PHE A 70 -7.67 -16.80 -4.44
N ASP A 71 -7.51 -16.44 -3.16
CA ASP A 71 -8.47 -15.64 -2.42
C ASP A 71 -8.28 -14.14 -2.72
N LEU A 72 -9.28 -13.53 -3.36
CA LEU A 72 -9.24 -12.14 -3.83
C LEU A 72 -9.11 -11.14 -2.67
N GLU A 73 -9.90 -11.30 -1.61
CA GLU A 73 -9.93 -10.38 -0.48
C GLU A 73 -8.63 -10.45 0.33
N LYS A 74 -8.17 -11.67 0.62
CA LYS A 74 -6.92 -11.93 1.33
C LYS A 74 -5.71 -11.40 0.56
N SER A 75 -5.73 -11.52 -0.77
CA SER A 75 -4.68 -10.98 -1.65
C SER A 75 -4.58 -9.47 -1.55
N ILE A 76 -5.71 -8.77 -1.71
CA ILE A 76 -5.77 -7.30 -1.62
C ILE A 76 -5.31 -6.85 -0.23
N LYS A 77 -5.82 -7.49 0.83
CA LYS A 77 -5.43 -7.19 2.21
C LYS A 77 -3.92 -7.32 2.42
N LYS A 78 -3.32 -8.42 1.97
CA LYS A 78 -1.87 -8.68 2.14
C LYS A 78 -0.99 -7.75 1.29
N ILE A 79 -1.50 -7.23 0.17
CA ILE A 79 -0.82 -6.19 -0.60
C ILE A 79 -0.87 -4.85 0.16
N HIS A 80 -2.00 -4.50 0.75
CA HIS A 80 -2.12 -3.27 1.55
C HIS A 80 -1.33 -3.31 2.86
N GLU A 81 -1.14 -4.48 3.45
CA GLU A 81 -0.30 -4.68 4.64
C GLU A 81 1.22 -4.54 4.36
N GLN A 82 1.64 -4.46 3.09
CA GLN A 82 3.06 -4.26 2.79
C GLN A 82 3.49 -2.83 3.02
N LEU A 83 4.64 -2.70 3.69
CA LEU A 83 5.39 -1.46 3.74
C LEU A 83 5.82 -1.08 2.32
N PHE A 84 5.50 0.14 1.93
CA PHE A 84 6.09 0.76 0.76
C PHE A 84 7.48 1.28 1.16
N TYR A 85 8.50 1.03 0.35
CA TYR A 85 9.87 1.44 0.65
C TYR A 85 10.24 2.64 -0.21
N LEU A 86 10.69 3.74 0.42
CA LEU A 86 11.37 4.81 -0.29
C LEU A 86 12.85 4.80 0.08
N THR A 87 13.70 4.85 -0.94
CA THR A 87 15.14 4.81 -0.78
C THR A 87 15.87 5.68 -1.78
N THR A 88 17.04 6.17 -1.40
CA THR A 88 18.00 6.80 -2.32
C THR A 88 18.93 5.77 -2.99
N THR A 89 18.89 4.50 -2.56
CA THR A 89 19.76 3.43 -3.06
C THR A 89 18.93 2.26 -3.61
N PRO A 90 18.22 2.39 -4.75
CA PRO A 90 17.25 1.40 -5.23
C PRO A 90 17.85 0.04 -5.62
N ASN A 91 19.17 -0.05 -5.80
CA ASN A 91 19.88 -1.27 -6.15
C ASN A 91 20.62 -1.91 -4.96
N GLU A 92 20.46 -1.36 -3.76
CA GLU A 92 21.08 -1.88 -2.54
C GLU A 92 20.06 -2.61 -1.67
N PRO A 93 20.49 -3.57 -0.85
CA PRO A 93 19.65 -4.10 0.21
C PRO A 93 19.15 -2.99 1.13
N ILE A 94 17.88 -3.08 1.53
CA ILE A 94 17.26 -2.15 2.47
C ILE A 94 17.59 -2.59 3.90
N ASP A 95 18.04 -1.65 4.72
CA ASP A 95 18.28 -1.87 6.14
C ASP A 95 16.96 -2.05 6.91
N LYS A 96 17.00 -2.77 8.03
CA LYS A 96 15.82 -3.04 8.88
C LYS A 96 15.56 -1.96 9.92
N ILE A 97 16.45 -0.97 10.02
CA ILE A 97 16.41 0.13 10.98
C ILE A 97 16.12 1.43 10.23
N GLY A 98 15.20 2.23 10.77
CA GLY A 98 14.72 3.46 10.17
C GLY A 98 13.41 3.92 10.78
N PHE A 99 12.53 4.40 9.91
CA PHE A 99 11.28 5.05 10.30
C PHE A 99 10.12 4.47 9.50
N ILE A 100 9.03 4.17 10.21
CA ILE A 100 7.74 3.77 9.62
C ILE A 100 6.79 4.95 9.75
N LEU A 101 6.17 5.35 8.64
CA LEU A 101 5.22 6.45 8.56
C LEU A 101 3.85 5.92 8.16
N TRP A 102 2.79 6.39 8.81
CA TRP A 102 1.41 6.08 8.41
C TRP A 102 0.46 7.23 8.76
N ALA A 103 -0.71 7.22 8.13
CA ALA A 103 -1.77 8.18 8.38
C ALA A 103 -2.76 7.67 9.42
N GLU A 104 -3.23 8.55 10.30
CA GLU A 104 -4.32 8.30 11.24
C GLU A 104 -5.45 9.33 11.06
N ASN A 105 -6.68 8.91 11.39
CA ASN A 105 -7.86 9.77 11.41
C ASN A 105 -8.74 9.37 12.61
N GLU A 106 -9.25 10.37 13.34
CA GLU A 106 -10.06 10.21 14.56
C GLU A 106 -11.36 9.41 14.32
N SER A 107 -11.86 9.38 13.09
CA SER A 107 -13.20 8.88 12.75
C SER A 107 -13.32 7.36 12.67
N LEU A 108 -12.23 6.58 12.76
CA LEU A 108 -12.19 5.10 12.81
C LEU A 108 -13.08 4.32 11.79
N LYS A 109 -13.64 4.96 10.76
CA LYS A 109 -14.18 4.29 9.57
C LYS A 109 -13.06 4.18 8.55
N LYS A 110 -12.15 3.24 8.83
CA LYS A 110 -11.14 2.67 7.94
C LYS A 110 -11.62 2.64 6.48
N TYR A 111 -11.34 3.70 5.73
CA TYR A 111 -11.13 3.53 4.30
C TYR A 111 -9.68 3.12 4.15
N VAL A 112 -9.35 1.86 4.48
CA VAL A 112 -8.06 1.27 4.11
C VAL A 112 -8.02 1.23 2.60
N THR A 113 -7.59 2.32 2.00
CA THR A 113 -7.35 2.40 0.57
C THR A 113 -5.95 1.90 0.28
N ALA A 114 -5.65 1.57 -0.98
CA ALA A 114 -4.27 1.33 -1.42
C ALA A 114 -3.32 2.51 -1.16
N ARG A 115 -3.85 3.67 -0.73
CA ARG A 115 -3.13 4.87 -0.37
C ARG A 115 -2.73 4.87 1.10
N ASP A 116 -3.35 4.08 1.98
CA ASP A 116 -2.99 3.98 3.41
C ASP A 116 -1.75 3.12 3.66
N LYS A 117 -0.94 2.90 2.62
CA LYS A 117 0.29 2.12 2.72
C LYS A 117 1.26 2.85 3.64
N SER A 118 1.55 2.20 4.76
CA SER A 118 2.66 2.57 5.62
C SER A 118 3.94 2.62 4.80
N LEU A 119 4.70 3.68 5.00
CA LEU A 119 5.94 3.95 4.30
C LEU A 119 7.11 3.62 5.24
N PHE A 120 8.09 2.87 4.76
CA PHE A 120 9.36 2.67 5.45
C PHE A 120 10.47 3.46 4.76
N ILE A 121 11.29 4.13 5.58
CA ILE A 121 12.50 4.85 5.17
C ILE A 121 13.63 4.42 6.10
N GLN A 122 14.68 3.81 5.55
CA GLN A 122 15.85 3.41 6.34
C GLN A 122 16.60 4.63 6.91
N THR A 123 17.31 4.46 8.03
CA THR A 123 17.94 5.58 8.77
C THR A 123 18.79 6.47 7.87
N LYS A 124 19.67 5.90 7.03
CA LYS A 124 20.55 6.64 6.11
C LYS A 124 19.78 7.51 5.10
N ASP A 125 18.58 7.09 4.69
CA ASP A 125 17.74 7.87 3.78
C ASP A 125 16.91 8.92 4.53
N PHE A 126 16.54 8.64 5.78
CA PHE A 126 15.79 9.59 6.60
C PHE A 126 16.64 10.80 7.02
N GLU A 127 17.96 10.65 7.10
CA GLU A 127 18.90 11.76 7.35
C GLU A 127 18.71 12.93 6.37
N TYR A 128 18.28 12.67 5.13
CA TYR A 128 17.99 13.74 4.16
C TYR A 128 16.83 14.64 4.56
N VAL A 129 15.94 14.20 5.46
CA VAL A 129 14.72 14.93 5.83
C VAL A 129 14.57 15.18 7.33
N ILE A 130 15.46 14.64 8.16
CA ILE A 130 15.37 14.76 9.63
C ILE A 130 15.30 16.22 10.10
N ASP A 131 16.01 17.13 9.44
CA ASP A 131 15.98 18.56 9.76
C ASP A 131 14.61 19.20 9.50
N ALA A 132 13.88 18.72 8.47
CA ALA A 132 12.52 19.19 8.20
C ALA A 132 11.57 18.81 9.35
N PHE A 133 11.70 17.60 9.89
CA PHE A 133 10.95 17.15 11.07
C PHE A 133 11.38 17.90 12.34
N ASN A 134 12.68 18.06 12.57
CA ASN A 134 13.17 18.78 13.75
C ASN A 134 12.75 20.27 13.76
N SER A 135 12.47 20.86 12.60
CA SER A 135 12.10 22.27 12.47
C SER A 135 10.73 22.65 13.03
N VAL A 136 9.85 21.68 13.31
CA VAL A 136 8.51 21.94 13.85
C VAL A 136 8.43 21.80 15.36
N PHE A 137 9.50 21.36 16.01
CA PHE A 137 9.56 21.28 17.47
C PHE A 137 9.83 22.66 18.09
N PRO A 138 9.36 22.90 19.33
CA PRO A 138 8.63 21.96 20.19
C PRO A 138 7.16 21.76 19.78
N LEU A 139 6.67 20.53 19.92
CA LEU A 139 5.26 20.17 19.70
C LEU A 139 4.58 19.92 21.05
N LYS A 140 3.31 20.26 21.15
CA LYS A 140 2.50 19.98 22.33
C LYS A 140 1.47 18.92 21.99
N ASP A 141 1.56 17.80 22.68
CA ASP A 141 0.61 16.71 22.58
C ASP A 141 -0.74 17.20 23.14
N GLN A 142 -1.80 17.12 22.33
CA GLN A 142 -3.10 17.69 22.71
C GLN A 142 -3.78 16.89 23.83
N ASP A 143 -3.54 15.57 23.89
CA ASP A 143 -4.19 14.66 24.84
C ASP A 143 -3.53 14.67 26.22
N SER A 144 -2.20 14.53 26.26
CA SER A 144 -1.41 14.45 27.48
C SER A 144 -0.92 15.83 27.97
N GLY A 145 -0.99 16.85 27.11
CA GLY A 145 -0.48 18.19 27.39
C GLY A 145 1.04 18.29 27.46
N LYS A 146 1.76 17.18 27.22
CA LYS A 146 3.23 17.12 27.28
C LYS A 146 3.84 17.83 26.09
N THR A 147 4.96 18.50 26.34
CA THR A 147 5.75 19.12 25.27
C THR A 147 6.85 18.15 24.84
N GLN A 148 6.82 17.79 23.58
CA GLN A 148 7.90 17.08 22.91
C GLN A 148 8.85 18.12 22.29
N ASN A 149 10.14 18.04 22.61
CA ASN A 149 11.13 19.04 22.18
C ASN A 149 11.98 18.59 20.98
N CYS A 150 11.93 17.31 20.64
CA CYS A 150 12.67 16.73 19.53
C CYS A 150 11.99 15.45 19.04
N LEU A 151 12.35 15.03 17.84
CA LEU A 151 11.94 13.75 17.28
C LEU A 151 12.44 12.61 18.18
N ASP A 152 11.54 11.73 18.61
CA ASP A 152 11.86 10.48 19.28
C ASP A 152 12.22 9.42 18.23
N ILE A 153 13.49 9.06 18.17
CA ILE A 153 14.04 8.13 17.17
C ILE A 153 13.77 6.65 17.51
N VAL A 154 13.22 6.34 18.69
CA VAL A 154 12.89 4.98 19.14
C VAL A 154 11.41 4.82 19.50
N GLY A 155 10.59 5.81 19.15
CA GLY A 155 9.21 5.92 19.60
C GLY A 155 8.29 6.53 18.57
N HIS A 156 7.06 6.81 19.01
CA HIS A 156 6.01 7.40 18.18
C HIS A 156 6.10 8.92 18.21
N ASN A 157 5.95 9.54 17.05
CA ASN A 157 5.89 10.98 16.89
C ASN A 157 4.62 11.31 16.11
N PHE A 158 3.77 12.16 16.69
CA PHE A 158 2.48 12.52 16.12
C PHE A 158 2.57 13.92 15.52
N PHE A 159 2.20 14.04 14.24
CA PHE A 159 2.20 15.31 13.53
C PHE A 159 0.81 15.56 12.96
N ASP A 160 0.15 16.61 13.46
CA ASP A 160 -1.14 17.02 12.90
C ASP A 160 -1.00 17.46 11.44
N ASN A 161 -2.13 17.48 10.71
CA ASN A 161 -2.13 17.81 9.28
C ASN A 161 -1.42 19.14 8.99
N LYS A 162 -1.66 20.17 9.80
CA LYS A 162 -1.06 21.50 9.66
C LYS A 162 0.46 21.45 9.81
N THR A 163 0.96 20.70 10.78
CA THR A 163 2.38 20.52 11.06
C THR A 163 3.05 19.74 9.93
N CYS A 164 2.41 18.68 9.43
CA CYS A 164 2.91 17.95 8.26
C CYS A 164 3.02 18.85 7.02
N ARG A 165 2.10 19.79 6.80
CA ARG A 165 2.21 20.75 5.69
C ARG A 165 3.48 21.61 5.80
N ILE A 166 3.84 22.04 7.00
CA ILE A 166 5.10 22.76 7.25
C ILE A 166 6.31 21.87 6.93
N ILE A 167 6.31 20.61 7.39
CA ILE A 167 7.38 19.64 7.09
C ILE A 167 7.52 19.46 5.58
N VAL A 168 6.42 19.29 4.85
CA VAL A 168 6.40 19.16 3.38
C VAL A 168 7.00 20.40 2.69
N GLU A 169 6.64 21.61 3.13
CA GLU A 169 7.23 22.84 2.60
C GLU A 169 8.73 22.94 2.87
N ARG A 170 9.21 22.41 3.99
CA ARG A 170 10.64 22.34 4.32
C ARG A 170 11.35 21.33 3.43
N MET A 171 10.79 20.13 3.26
CA MET A 171 11.31 19.11 2.35
C MET A 171 11.42 19.63 0.91
N ALA A 172 10.41 20.37 0.44
CA ALA A 172 10.40 20.95 -0.91
C ALA A 172 11.50 22.01 -1.15
N LYS A 173 12.10 22.55 -0.09
CA LYS A 173 13.21 23.53 -0.17
C LYS A 173 14.59 22.87 -0.15
N ILE A 174 14.67 21.55 0.09
CA ILE A 174 15.94 20.82 0.10
C ILE A 174 16.50 20.80 -1.31
N LYS A 175 17.74 21.28 -1.47
CA LYS A 175 18.46 21.30 -2.74
C LYS A 175 19.49 20.19 -2.76
N THR A 176 19.48 19.39 -3.81
CA THR A 176 20.46 18.32 -4.04
C THR A 176 20.83 18.26 -5.52
N LYS A 177 22.02 17.77 -5.83
CA LYS A 177 22.45 17.42 -7.19
C LYS A 177 22.33 15.92 -7.47
N ASP A 178 22.03 15.13 -6.44
CA ASP A 178 21.85 13.69 -6.54
C ASP A 178 20.43 13.38 -7.03
N ARG A 179 20.34 12.71 -8.18
CA ARG A 179 19.07 12.36 -8.81
C ARG A 179 18.25 11.35 -8.00
N HIS A 180 18.91 10.46 -7.26
CA HIS A 180 18.20 9.51 -6.41
C HIS A 180 17.64 10.19 -5.18
N VAL A 181 18.38 11.10 -4.57
CA VAL A 181 17.87 11.94 -3.46
C VAL A 181 16.72 12.83 -3.95
N GLU A 182 16.84 13.43 -5.14
CA GLU A 182 15.76 14.21 -5.74
C GLU A 182 14.49 13.37 -5.97
N SER A 183 14.64 12.15 -6.49
CA SER A 183 13.52 11.22 -6.68
C SER A 183 12.87 10.85 -5.35
N PHE A 184 13.68 10.48 -4.35
CA PHE A 184 13.23 10.16 -3.01
C PHE A 184 12.41 11.30 -2.39
N LEU A 185 12.92 12.54 -2.41
CA LEU A 185 12.23 13.71 -1.87
C LEU A 185 10.89 13.94 -2.58
N ARG A 186 10.87 13.86 -3.92
CA ARG A 186 9.64 14.04 -4.70
C ARG A 186 8.59 12.99 -4.35
N ASP A 187 8.99 11.73 -4.23
CA ASP A 187 8.08 10.62 -3.97
C ASP A 187 7.57 10.65 -2.52
N LEU A 188 8.41 11.07 -1.56
CA LEU A 188 8.01 11.31 -0.17
C LEU A 188 7.01 12.47 -0.05
N ILE A 189 7.29 13.61 -0.71
CA ILE A 189 6.37 14.76 -0.76
C ILE A 189 5.04 14.34 -1.40
N LYS A 190 5.07 13.55 -2.47
CA LYS A 190 3.87 13.01 -3.11
C LYS A 190 3.08 12.13 -2.15
N TRP A 191 3.73 11.25 -1.41
CA TRP A 191 3.10 10.39 -0.42
C TRP A 191 2.39 11.22 0.66
N PHE A 192 3.08 12.20 1.27
CA PHE A 192 2.47 13.13 2.23
C PHE A 192 1.26 13.85 1.65
N ASN A 193 1.38 14.42 0.45
CA ASN A 193 0.28 15.14 -0.19
C ASN A 193 -0.95 14.24 -0.46
N ILE A 194 -0.74 12.95 -0.70
CA ILE A 194 -1.82 11.98 -0.86
C ILE A 194 -2.50 11.71 0.48
N GLN A 195 -1.74 11.42 1.55
CA GLN A 195 -2.25 11.11 2.88
C GLN A 195 -3.02 12.29 3.49
N LEU A 196 -2.42 13.49 3.43
CA LEU A 196 -2.94 14.70 4.05
C LEU A 196 -4.24 15.23 3.42
N ARG A 197 -4.83 14.51 2.46
CA ARG A 197 -6.19 14.79 1.96
C ARG A 197 -7.29 14.25 2.89
N TYR A 198 -6.96 13.29 3.73
CA TYR A 198 -7.90 12.62 4.63
C TYR A 198 -7.32 12.33 6.02
N ALA A 199 -6.00 12.33 6.19
CA ALA A 199 -5.36 12.13 7.47
C ALA A 199 -5.54 13.35 8.39
N ASP A 200 -5.93 13.11 9.63
CA ASP A 200 -5.89 14.11 10.69
C ASP A 200 -4.44 14.26 11.18
N GLU A 201 -3.73 13.13 11.24
CA GLU A 201 -2.34 13.06 11.70
C GLU A 201 -1.50 12.10 10.85
N ILE A 202 -0.19 12.35 10.81
CA ILE A 202 0.81 11.39 10.34
C ILE A 202 1.64 10.97 11.54
N VAL A 203 1.72 9.66 11.77
CA VAL A 203 2.59 9.08 12.79
C VAL A 203 3.92 8.71 12.15
N VAL A 204 5.01 9.05 12.81
CA VAL A 204 6.37 8.62 12.48
C VAL A 204 6.94 7.82 13.64
N TYR A 205 7.14 6.53 13.42
CA TYR A 205 7.73 5.62 14.40
C TYR A 205 9.19 5.34 14.03
N GLY A 206 10.12 5.66 14.92
CA GLY A 206 11.53 5.27 14.79
C GLY A 206 11.80 3.93 15.48
N ASN A 207 12.65 3.09 14.88
CA ASN A 207 13.06 1.81 15.47
C ASN A 207 14.59 1.65 15.61
N LEU A 208 15.28 2.77 15.88
CA LEU A 208 16.74 2.83 16.02
C LEU A 208 17.28 2.04 17.22
#